data_AF-A0A1F6A9W1-F1
#
_entry.id   AF-A0A1F6A9W1-F1
#
_cell.length_a   1.000
_cell.length_b   1.000
_cell.length_c   1.000
_cell.angle_alpha   90.00
_cell.angle_beta   90.00
_cell.angle_gamma   90.00
#
_symmetry.space_group_name_H-M   'P 1'
#
loop_
_entity.id
_entity.type
_entity.pdbx_description
1 polymer ?
#
loop_
_entity_poly.entity_id
_entity_poly.type
_entity_poly.pdbx_seq_one_letter_code
_entity_poly.pdbx_strand_id
1 'polypeptide(L)'
;MKKKILIVILFAIIVFLVLLFFVQKKKSAPLPGEKSANALEEIEARPKAGYTYTLSTGETITIYLPEGIDPPPQNVVEKMYREKKT
;
A
#
# COMPACT_ATOMS: atom_id res chain seq x y z
N MET A 1 -53.75 -3.22 -26.32
CA MET A 1 -52.46 -3.93 -26.12
C MET A 1 -51.29 -3.05 -25.66
N LYS A 2 -51.29 -1.72 -25.86
CA LYS A 2 -50.16 -0.81 -25.56
C LYS A 2 -49.82 -0.61 -24.06
N LYS A 3 -50.82 -0.65 -23.16
CA LYS A 3 -50.60 -0.43 -21.71
C LYS A 3 -49.83 -1.55 -21.00
N LYS A 4 -49.99 -2.80 -21.44
CA LYS A 4 -49.29 -3.97 -20.87
C LYS A 4 -47.78 -3.94 -21.18
N ILE A 5 -47.41 -3.47 -22.37
CA ILE A 5 -46.00 -3.32 -22.80
C ILE A 5 -45.31 -2.24 -21.95
N LEU A 6 -45.99 -1.13 -21.65
CA LEU A 6 -45.45 -0.04 -20.81
C LEU A 6 -45.13 -0.51 -19.38
N ILE A 7 -46.00 -1.34 -18.78
CA ILE A 7 -45.81 -1.88 -17.43
C ILE A 7 -44.63 -2.85 -17.38
N VAL A 8 -44.45 -3.68 -18.40
CA VAL A 8 -43.33 -4.64 -18.49
C VAL A 8 -41.99 -3.89 -18.62
N ILE A 9 -41.94 -2.84 -19.44
CA ILE A 9 -40.73 -2.01 -19.60
C ILE A 9 -40.41 -1.28 -18.29
N LEU A 10 -41.42 -0.70 -17.62
CA LEU A 10 -41.22 0.01 -16.35
C LEU A 10 -40.70 -0.93 -15.25
N PHE A 11 -41.24 -2.15 -15.16
CA PHE A 11 -40.78 -3.17 -14.23
C PHE A 11 -39.33 -3.59 -14.50
N ALA A 12 -38.96 -3.80 -15.77
CA ALA A 12 -37.59 -4.16 -16.17
C ALA A 12 -36.57 -3.06 -15.80
N ILE A 13 -36.93 -1.78 -15.96
CA ILE A 13 -36.09 -0.64 -15.57
C ILE A 13 -35.89 -0.60 -14.05
N ILE A 14 -36.95 -0.80 -13.27
CA ILE A 14 -36.86 -0.83 -11.80
C ILE A 14 -35.97 -2.00 -11.33
N VAL A 15 -36.14 -3.19 -11.90
CA VAL A 15 -35.30 -4.35 -11.59
C VAL A 15 -33.83 -4.08 -11.95
N PHE A 16 -33.57 -3.45 -13.09
CA PHE A 16 -32.22 -3.07 -13.51
C PHE A 16 -31.58 -2.03 -12.58
N LEU A 17 -32.34 -1.02 -12.15
CA LEU A 17 -31.87 -0.02 -11.17
C LEU A 17 -31.58 -0.64 -9.81
N VAL A 18 -32.39 -1.59 -9.35
CA VAL A 18 -32.17 -2.35 -8.11
C VAL A 18 -30.91 -3.23 -8.22
N LEU A 19 -30.70 -3.88 -9.37
CA LEU A 19 -29.47 -4.63 -9.65
C LEU A 19 -28.22 -3.74 -9.61
N LEU A 20 -28.27 -2.55 -10.21
CA LEU A 20 -27.17 -1.58 -10.15
C LEU A 20 -26.88 -1.15 -8.71
N PHE A 21 -27.93 -0.90 -7.90
CA PHE A 21 -27.76 -0.55 -6.49
C PHE A 21 -27.13 -1.68 -5.67
N PHE A 22 -27.50 -2.94 -5.94
CA PHE A 22 -26.90 -4.12 -5.29
C PHE A 22 -25.43 -4.33 -5.67
N VAL A 23 -25.04 -4.08 -6.92
CA VAL A 23 -23.64 -4.17 -7.38
C VAL A 23 -22.75 -3.16 -6.66
N GLN A 24 -23.24 -1.93 -6.45
CA GLN A 24 -22.48 -0.90 -5.72
C GLN A 24 -22.22 -1.27 -4.26
N LYS A 25 -23.15 -1.99 -3.62
CA LYS A 25 -23.00 -2.39 -2.21
C LYS A 25 -21.92 -3.45 -1.97
N LYS A 26 -21.38 -4.09 -3.02
CA LYS A 26 -20.38 -5.16 -2.90
C LYS A 26 -18.92 -4.68 -3.01
N LYS A 27 -18.68 -3.39 -3.21
CA LYS A 27 -17.33 -2.83 -3.42
C LYS A 27 -16.85 -1.95 -2.26
N SER A 28 -16.94 -2.43 -1.03
CA SER A 28 -16.33 -1.74 0.13
C SER A 28 -16.17 -2.68 1.35
N ALA A 29 -15.59 -3.85 1.13
CA ALA A 29 -14.88 -4.51 2.20
C ALA A 29 -13.41 -4.51 1.77
N PRO A 30 -12.50 -3.78 2.46
CA PRO A 30 -11.08 -3.85 2.13
C PRO A 30 -10.65 -5.31 2.26
N LEU A 31 -9.97 -5.80 1.22
CA LEU A 31 -9.43 -7.15 1.21
C LEU A 31 -8.45 -7.28 2.39
N PRO A 32 -8.38 -8.43 3.09
CA PRO A 32 -7.48 -8.63 4.24
C PRO A 32 -5.96 -8.61 3.90
N GLY A 33 -5.56 -8.04 2.76
CA GLY A 33 -4.17 -7.71 2.38
C GLY A 33 -3.95 -6.24 2.01
N GLU A 34 -4.97 -5.38 2.08
CA GLU A 34 -4.87 -3.96 1.70
C GLU A 34 -4.22 -3.11 2.82
N LYS A 35 -4.18 -3.62 4.06
CA LYS A 35 -3.50 -2.94 5.18
C LYS A 35 -1.97 -2.88 5.04
N SER A 36 -1.35 -3.86 4.38
CA SER A 36 0.12 -3.92 4.27
C SER A 36 0.68 -3.00 3.18
N ALA A 37 -0.05 -2.78 2.09
CA ALA A 37 0.36 -1.86 1.04
C ALA A 37 0.38 -0.40 1.53
N ASN A 38 -0.67 -0.01 2.26
CA ASN A 38 -0.78 1.33 2.85
C ASN A 38 0.33 1.62 3.88
N ALA A 39 0.77 0.62 4.65
CA ALA A 39 1.83 0.81 5.64
C ALA A 39 3.21 1.05 5.00
N LEU A 40 3.52 0.36 3.90
CA LEU A 40 4.75 0.57 3.14
C LEU A 40 4.75 1.93 2.45
N GLU A 41 3.64 2.32 1.81
CA GLU A 41 3.50 3.66 1.21
C GLU A 41 3.64 4.77 2.27
N GLU A 42 3.04 4.58 3.45
CA GLU A 42 3.16 5.55 4.55
C GLU A 42 4.62 5.68 5.03
N ILE A 43 5.37 4.58 5.12
CA ILE A 43 6.77 4.59 5.53
C ILE A 43 7.66 5.21 4.44
N GLU A 44 7.38 4.95 3.16
CA GLU A 44 8.12 5.53 2.04
C GLU A 44 7.89 7.04 1.88
N ALA A 45 6.69 7.52 2.22
CA ALA A 45 6.32 8.93 2.16
C ALA A 45 6.93 9.77 3.31
N ARG A 46 7.49 9.14 4.35
CA ARG A 46 8.11 9.87 5.47
C ARG A 46 9.42 10.53 5.04
N PRO A 47 9.74 11.72 5.59
CA PRO A 47 11.06 12.33 5.42
C PRO A 47 12.15 11.35 5.85
N LYS A 48 13.30 11.38 5.16
CA LYS A 48 14.42 10.47 5.43
C LYS A 48 15.59 11.24 6.04
N ALA A 49 16.15 10.68 7.11
CA ALA A 49 17.38 11.15 7.74
C ALA A 49 18.57 10.29 7.28
N GLY A 50 19.71 10.93 7.07
CA GLY A 50 20.97 10.28 6.70
C GLY A 50 21.82 9.97 7.92
N TYR A 51 22.28 8.73 8.04
CA TYR A 51 23.16 8.26 9.10
C TYR A 51 24.48 7.76 8.52
N THR A 52 25.59 8.38 8.92
CA THR A 52 26.92 8.09 8.38
C THR A 52 27.69 7.13 9.29
N TYR A 53 28.31 6.11 8.68
CA TYR A 53 29.12 5.10 9.34
C TYR A 53 30.49 5.02 8.68
N THR A 54 31.53 4.91 9.50
CA THR A 54 32.89 4.62 9.03
C THR A 54 33.16 3.15 9.27
N LEU A 55 33.33 2.37 8.20
CA LEU A 55 33.56 0.93 8.26
C LEU A 55 35.00 0.62 8.69
N SER A 56 35.25 -0.59 9.18
CA SER A 56 36.59 -1.09 9.50
C SER A 56 37.59 -1.03 8.33
N THR A 57 37.12 -0.94 7.09
CA THR A 57 37.94 -0.76 5.89
C THR A 57 38.40 0.67 5.66
N GLY A 58 37.90 1.64 6.45
CA GLY A 58 38.09 3.08 6.25
C GLY A 58 37.09 3.70 5.28
N GLU A 59 36.20 2.91 4.67
CA GLU A 59 35.14 3.41 3.80
C GLU A 59 34.03 4.07 4.62
N THR A 60 33.50 5.19 4.12
CA THR A 60 32.38 5.88 4.75
C THR A 60 31.12 5.64 3.92
N ILE A 61 30.05 5.22 4.59
CA ILE A 61 28.74 4.98 3.96
C ILE A 61 27.65 5.77 4.68
N THR A 62 26.61 6.14 3.93
CA THR A 62 25.43 6.83 4.48
C THR A 62 24.20 5.97 4.22
N ILE A 63 23.45 5.68 5.29
CA ILE A 63 22.18 4.96 5.25
C ILE A 63 21.06 5.99 5.45
N TYR A 64 20.08 5.99 4.55
CA TYR A 64 18.90 6.84 4.65
C TYR A 64 17.72 6.05 5.23
N LEU A 65 17.20 6.48 6.37
CA LEU A 65 16.06 5.87 7.04
C LEU A 65 14.93 6.89 7.21
N PRO A 66 13.67 6.46 7.16
CA PRO A 66 12.54 7.29 7.60
C PRO A 66 12.77 7.88 8.99
N GLU A 67 12.36 9.12 9.19
CA GLU A 67 12.41 9.76 10.51
C GLU A 67 11.62 8.97 11.56
N GLY A 68 12.16 8.95 12.79
CA GLY A 68 11.58 8.20 13.92
C GLY A 68 11.93 6.71 13.95
N ILE A 69 12.76 6.22 13.02
CA ILE A 69 13.36 4.88 13.08
C ILE A 69 14.78 4.99 13.61
N ASP A 70 15.10 4.18 14.62
CA ASP A 70 16.44 4.14 15.18
C ASP A 70 17.45 3.59 14.16
N PRO A 71 18.61 4.24 13.99
CA PRO A 71 19.66 3.75 13.11
C PRO A 71 20.19 2.38 13.54
N PRO A 72 20.53 1.48 12.59
CA PRO A 72 21.15 0.22 12.90
C PRO A 72 22.53 0.43 13.57
N PRO A 73 22.93 -0.42 14.52
CA PRO A 73 24.24 -0.29 15.16
C PRO A 73 25.38 -0.61 14.18
N GLN A 74 26.56 -0.02 14.43
CA GLN A 74 27.76 -0.13 13.58
C GLN A 74 28.11 -1.58 13.19
N ASN A 75 28.04 -2.52 14.14
CA ASN A 75 28.36 -3.93 13.89
C ASN A 75 27.40 -4.61 12.91
N VAL A 76 26.12 -4.22 12.91
CA VAL A 76 25.10 -4.68 11.97
C VAL A 76 25.39 -4.10 10.58
N VAL A 77 25.70 -2.81 10.52
CA VAL A 77 26.08 -2.14 9.27
C VAL A 77 27.30 -2.80 8.61
N GLU A 78 28.34 -3.10 9.38
CA GLU A 78 29.51 -3.82 8.87
C GLU A 78 29.18 -5.23 8.39
N LYS A 79 28.37 -5.96 9.14
CA LYS A 79 27.96 -7.32 8.76
C LYS A 79 27.19 -7.31 7.44
N MET A 80 26.20 -6.43 7.30
CA MET A 80 25.43 -6.28 6.07
C MET A 80 26.31 -5.87 4.89
N TYR A 81 27.27 -4.96 5.10
CA TYR A 81 28.20 -4.53 4.06
C TYR A 81 29.09 -5.70 3.58
N ARG A 82 29.60 -6.52 4.50
CA ARG A 82 30.37 -7.73 4.17
C ARG A 82 29.54 -8.73 3.36
N GLU A 83 28.32 -9.03 3.82
CA GLU A 83 27.42 -9.97 3.15
C GLU A 83 27.07 -9.53 1.72
N LYS A 84 26.85 -8.23 1.49
CA LYS A 84 26.54 -7.70 0.15
C LYS A 84 27.72 -7.80 -0.84
N LYS A 85 28.95 -7.85 -0.34
CA LYS A 85 30.17 -7.86 -1.16
C LYS A 85 30.63 -9.28 -1.52
N THR A 86 30.00 -10.30 -0.94
CA THR A 86 30.30 -11.72 -1.17
C THR A 86 29.40 -12.27 -2.27
#